data_AF-A0A7S2XNB8-F1
#
_entry.id   AF-A0A7S2XNB8-F1
#
_cell.length_a   1.000
_cell.length_b   1.000
_cell.length_c   1.000
_cell.angle_alpha   90.00
_cell.angle_beta   90.00
_cell.angle_gamma   90.00
#
_symmetry.space_group_name_H-M   'P 1'
#
loop_
_entity.id
_entity.type
_entity.pdbx_description
1 polymer ?
#
loop_
_entity_poly.entity_id
_entity_poly.type
_entity_poly.pdbx_seq_one_letter_code
_entity_poly.pdbx_strand_id
1 'polypeptide(L)'
;LLSPKSPPKRLRGNRPDKYGTLDVVVVGCGLPKKGMGWYHLTQLLEMENVNVRAVIEPFFLNSNLCPHPPHSFTELVRKLEGQGVPCYASIDSVKGENGEDTFERPTMSLIAGRTSDNPMLFRECVQKGSKLIYLEKPGAPTVKDLQDMRSLALLKGISVYLGYNKNVTPYVQKALDLANRIEHAHIFFCHNNSYTEEDLPEVFARNSEGMMKNMAVHELALLVTYFGVTVNTIQEFKVNKSRLFSEKLRIRIPDSPNTNPQYISDFSRIAFKITTKAGKTVS
;
A
#
# COMPACT_ATOMS: atom_id res chain seq x y z
N LEU A 1 38.33 -21.22 15.87
CA LEU A 1 38.42 -20.25 16.98
C LEU A 1 38.06 -18.87 16.42
N LEU A 2 36.77 -18.57 16.36
CA LEU A 2 36.25 -17.26 15.97
C LEU A 2 35.60 -16.68 17.23
N SER A 3 36.19 -15.59 17.73
CA SER A 3 35.71 -14.88 18.93
C SER A 3 34.27 -14.39 18.77
N PRO A 4 33.53 -14.25 19.89
CA PRO A 4 32.11 -13.95 19.87
C PRO A 4 31.84 -12.50 19.43
N LYS A 5 30.87 -12.34 18.53
CA LYS A 5 30.33 -11.05 18.09
C LYS A 5 29.83 -10.26 19.32
N SER A 6 30.24 -9.01 19.39
CA SER A 6 29.94 -8.03 20.43
C SER A 6 28.43 -7.90 20.68
N PRO A 7 28.01 -7.54 21.92
CA PRO A 7 26.59 -7.32 22.23
C PRO A 7 26.03 -6.10 21.47
N PRO A 8 24.70 -6.02 21.28
CA PRO A 8 24.08 -4.92 20.53
C PRO A 8 24.32 -3.58 21.23
N LYS A 9 24.84 -2.61 20.45
CA LYS A 9 25.04 -1.22 20.88
C LYS A 9 23.68 -0.63 21.27
N ARG A 10 23.55 -0.14 22.50
CA ARG A 10 22.51 0.83 22.87
C ARG A 10 22.71 2.08 22.02
N LEU A 11 21.80 2.35 21.09
CA LEU A 11 21.74 3.64 20.39
C LEU A 11 20.86 4.60 21.18
N ARG A 12 21.49 5.48 21.96
CA ARG A 12 21.00 6.84 22.23
C ARG A 12 22.18 7.78 22.35
N GLY A 13 22.15 8.88 21.61
CA GLY A 13 23.17 9.93 21.68
C GLY A 13 22.93 11.01 20.64
N ASN A 14 22.08 11.97 21.00
CA ASN A 14 21.96 13.35 20.50
C ASN A 14 22.93 13.75 19.37
N ARG A 15 22.45 13.74 18.13
CA ARG A 15 22.79 14.79 17.16
C ARG A 15 21.50 15.58 16.90
N PRO A 16 21.50 16.91 17.02
CA PRO A 16 20.37 17.70 16.56
C PRO A 16 20.42 17.64 15.02
N ASP A 17 19.62 16.73 14.47
CA ASP A 17 19.56 16.52 13.04
C ASP A 17 18.95 17.74 12.38
N LYS A 18 19.58 18.25 11.32
CA LYS A 18 19.26 19.55 10.69
C LYS A 18 17.83 19.62 10.12
N TYR A 19 17.09 18.50 10.13
CA TYR A 19 15.75 18.33 9.59
C TYR A 19 14.73 17.72 10.58
N GLY A 20 15.13 17.42 11.82
CA GLY A 20 14.26 16.77 12.81
C GLY A 20 13.92 15.30 12.48
N THR A 21 13.42 14.57 13.48
CA THR A 21 12.93 13.19 13.33
C THR A 21 11.44 13.22 12.97
N LEU A 22 11.01 12.40 11.99
CA LEU A 22 9.59 12.25 11.64
C LEU A 22 8.94 11.16 12.49
N ASP A 23 7.89 11.52 13.22
CA ASP A 23 7.05 10.54 13.92
C ASP A 23 6.13 9.81 12.94
N VAL A 24 6.11 8.48 13.01
CA VAL A 24 5.30 7.63 12.13
C VAL A 24 4.45 6.66 12.93
N VAL A 25 3.17 6.58 12.58
CA VAL A 25 2.26 5.52 13.04
C VAL A 25 1.92 4.63 11.85
N VAL A 26 2.24 3.34 11.95
CA VAL A 26 1.93 2.36 10.90
C VAL A 26 0.57 1.74 11.19
N VAL A 27 -0.37 1.80 10.26
CA VAL A 27 -1.75 1.34 10.40
C VAL A 27 -2.04 0.23 9.39
N GLY A 28 -2.43 -0.95 9.88
CA GLY A 28 -2.57 -2.16 9.07
C GLY A 28 -1.21 -2.80 8.75
N CYS A 29 -0.45 -3.19 9.79
CA CYS A 29 0.85 -3.84 9.60
C CYS A 29 0.72 -5.18 8.86
N GLY A 30 -0.34 -5.94 9.15
CA GLY A 30 -0.54 -7.28 8.61
C GLY A 30 0.53 -8.29 9.05
N LEU A 31 0.52 -9.46 8.41
CA LEU A 31 1.42 -10.55 8.77
C LEU A 31 2.85 -10.33 8.27
N PRO A 32 3.86 -10.78 9.05
CA PRO A 32 5.24 -10.78 8.61
C PRO A 32 5.42 -11.44 7.24
N LYS A 33 6.19 -10.79 6.36
CA LYS A 33 6.51 -11.24 4.99
C LYS A 33 5.29 -11.43 4.07
N LYS A 34 4.11 -10.91 4.45
CA LYS A 34 2.86 -11.03 3.67
C LYS A 34 2.11 -9.71 3.51
N GLY A 35 2.15 -8.84 4.51
CA GLY A 35 1.49 -7.53 4.49
C GLY A 35 2.42 -6.43 4.03
N MET A 36 1.92 -5.49 3.21
CA MET A 36 2.69 -4.30 2.82
C MET A 36 3.06 -3.43 4.02
N GLY A 37 2.16 -3.31 5.01
CA GLY A 37 2.46 -2.59 6.25
C GLY A 37 3.68 -3.13 6.99
N TRP A 38 3.91 -4.44 6.98
CA TRP A 38 5.08 -5.06 7.57
C TRP A 38 6.37 -4.69 6.83
N TYR A 39 6.36 -4.71 5.50
CA TYR A 39 7.53 -4.28 4.71
C TYR A 39 7.88 -2.82 5.01
N HIS A 40 6.88 -1.94 5.00
CA HIS A 40 7.05 -0.53 5.38
C HIS A 40 7.61 -0.39 6.80
N LEU A 41 7.03 -1.09 7.77
CA LEU A 41 7.50 -1.08 9.15
C LEU A 41 8.97 -1.47 9.25
N THR A 42 9.39 -2.56 8.58
CA THR A 42 10.79 -3.00 8.63
C THR A 42 11.75 -1.96 8.05
N GLN A 43 11.36 -1.30 6.95
CA GLN A 43 12.16 -0.23 6.34
C GLN A 43 12.22 1.00 7.26
N LEU A 44 11.09 1.41 7.84
CA LEU A 44 11.01 2.57 8.73
C LEU A 44 11.84 2.39 10.01
N LEU A 45 11.90 1.17 10.55
CA LEU A 45 12.72 0.87 11.74
C LEU A 45 14.23 0.95 11.46
N GLU A 46 14.65 0.91 10.20
CA GLU A 46 16.05 1.04 9.79
C GLU A 46 16.44 2.50 9.45
N MET A 47 15.46 3.42 9.40
CA MET A 47 15.69 4.82 9.04
C MET A 47 16.07 5.67 10.26
N GLU A 48 17.26 6.29 10.24
CA GLU A 48 17.76 7.12 11.35
C GLU A 48 16.91 8.38 11.62
N ASN A 49 16.22 8.88 10.60
CA ASN A 49 15.39 10.09 10.66
C ASN A 49 13.91 9.80 10.93
N VAL A 50 13.55 8.56 11.28
CA VAL A 50 12.19 8.13 11.56
C VAL A 50 12.07 7.61 12.98
N ASN A 51 10.98 7.98 13.65
CA ASN A 51 10.58 7.44 14.93
C ASN A 51 9.24 6.73 14.76
N VAL A 52 9.25 5.39 14.77
CA VAL A 52 8.02 4.60 14.73
C VAL A 52 7.35 4.65 16.10
N ARG A 53 6.31 5.48 16.21
CA ARG A 53 5.61 5.76 17.48
C ARG A 53 4.69 4.64 17.92
N ALA A 54 4.01 4.01 16.97
CA ALA A 54 3.09 2.92 17.25
C ALA A 54 2.82 2.10 15.98
N VAL A 55 2.40 0.86 16.20
CA VAL A 55 1.85 -0.01 15.17
C VAL A 55 0.40 -0.31 15.49
N ILE A 56 -0.49 -0.07 14.53
CA ILE A 56 -1.91 -0.34 14.65
C ILE A 56 -2.24 -1.54 13.76
N GLU A 57 -2.86 -2.55 14.35
CA GLU A 57 -3.32 -3.73 13.61
C GLU A 57 -4.73 -4.13 14.07
N PRO A 58 -5.78 -3.61 13.40
CA PRO A 58 -7.17 -3.76 13.84
C PRO A 58 -7.70 -5.18 13.88
N PHE A 59 -7.15 -6.11 13.09
CA PHE A 59 -7.64 -7.47 13.05
C PHE A 59 -6.90 -8.36 14.05
N PHE A 60 -5.58 -8.48 13.93
CA PHE A 60 -4.81 -9.43 14.73
C PHE A 60 -4.62 -9.02 16.20
N LEU A 61 -4.75 -7.73 16.55
CA LEU A 61 -4.70 -7.26 17.94
C LEU A 61 -6.09 -7.15 18.59
N ASN A 62 -7.16 -7.43 17.84
CA ASN A 62 -8.52 -7.41 18.36
C ASN A 62 -8.98 -8.83 18.68
N SER A 63 -9.03 -9.18 19.97
CA SER A 63 -9.44 -10.51 20.43
C SER A 63 -10.86 -10.91 20.04
N ASN A 64 -11.75 -9.94 19.75
CA ASN A 64 -13.11 -10.22 19.28
C ASN A 64 -13.14 -10.61 17.79
N LEU A 65 -12.17 -10.13 16.99
CA LEU A 65 -12.07 -10.43 15.56
C LEU A 65 -11.11 -11.60 15.28
N CYS A 66 -10.02 -11.68 16.04
CA CYS A 66 -9.02 -12.73 15.93
C CYS A 66 -8.63 -13.22 17.34
N PRO A 67 -9.38 -14.18 17.91
CA PRO A 67 -9.07 -14.75 19.23
C PRO A 67 -7.70 -15.45 19.28
N HIS A 68 -7.23 -15.94 18.14
CA HIS A 68 -5.98 -16.70 18.00
C HIS A 68 -5.11 -16.13 16.87
N PRO A 69 -4.44 -14.98 17.10
CA PRO A 69 -3.54 -14.41 16.10
C PRO A 69 -2.38 -15.37 15.78
N PRO A 70 -1.89 -15.40 14.53
CA PRO A 70 -0.78 -16.28 14.16
C PRO A 70 0.47 -16.05 15.02
N HIS A 71 1.19 -17.12 15.36
CA HIS A 71 2.39 -17.06 16.19
C HIS A 71 3.44 -16.06 15.67
N SER A 72 3.64 -16.02 14.35
CA SER A 72 4.57 -15.08 13.72
C SER A 72 4.20 -13.61 13.98
N PHE A 73 2.91 -13.31 14.10
CA PHE A 73 2.43 -11.98 14.43
C PHE A 73 2.62 -11.65 15.92
N THR A 74 2.34 -12.59 16.81
CA THR A 74 2.55 -12.38 18.26
C THR A 74 4.04 -12.23 18.60
N GLU A 75 4.93 -12.92 17.90
CA GLU A 75 6.38 -12.71 17.99
C GLU A 75 6.82 -11.33 17.50
N LEU A 76 6.23 -10.84 16.41
CA LEU A 76 6.47 -9.48 15.90
C LEU A 76 6.09 -8.45 16.97
N VAL A 77 4.89 -8.55 17.54
CA VAL A 77 4.40 -7.63 18.59
C VAL A 77 5.35 -7.62 19.79
N ARG A 78 5.71 -8.79 20.31
CA ARG A 78 6.65 -8.90 21.44
C ARG A 78 7.99 -8.25 21.14
N LYS A 79 8.50 -8.42 19.91
CA LYS A 79 9.74 -7.79 19.46
C LYS A 79 9.61 -6.27 19.44
N LEU A 80 8.54 -5.74 18.87
CA LEU A 80 8.29 -4.30 18.77
C LEU A 80 8.15 -3.65 20.14
N GLU A 81 7.36 -4.26 21.04
CA GLU A 81 7.17 -3.77 22.41
C GLU A 81 8.48 -3.83 23.21
N GLY A 82 9.27 -4.89 23.04
CA GLY A 82 10.62 -4.99 23.61
C GLY A 82 11.61 -3.94 23.07
N GLN A 83 11.32 -3.36 21.91
CA GLN A 83 12.04 -2.22 21.32
C GLN A 83 11.42 -0.86 21.68
N GLY A 84 10.35 -0.84 22.49
CA GLY A 84 9.65 0.38 22.89
C GLY A 84 8.65 0.91 21.86
N VAL A 85 8.26 0.11 20.87
CA VAL A 85 7.23 0.44 19.88
C VAL A 85 5.91 -0.24 20.29
N PRO A 86 4.96 0.51 20.87
CA PRO A 86 3.70 -0.07 21.31
C PRO A 86 2.82 -0.49 20.12
N CYS A 87 2.03 -1.54 20.34
CA CYS A 87 1.12 -2.11 19.36
C CYS A 87 -0.33 -2.01 19.85
N TYR A 88 -1.26 -1.55 19.00
CA TYR A 88 -2.67 -1.37 19.38
C TYR A 88 -3.63 -1.88 18.32
N ALA A 89 -4.83 -2.29 18.76
CA ALA A 89 -5.92 -2.64 17.84
C ALA A 89 -6.58 -1.41 17.19
N SER A 90 -6.50 -0.23 17.81
CA SER A 90 -7.09 0.99 17.27
C SER A 90 -6.12 2.16 17.43
N ILE A 91 -6.20 3.11 16.49
CA ILE A 91 -5.46 4.36 16.55
C ILE A 91 -5.92 5.23 17.73
N ASP A 92 -7.16 5.09 18.18
CA ASP A 92 -7.70 5.82 19.33
C ASP A 92 -6.91 5.52 20.61
N SER A 93 -6.35 4.30 20.72
CA SER A 93 -5.54 3.88 21.85
C SER A 93 -4.16 4.54 21.90
N VAL A 94 -3.70 5.16 20.81
CA VAL A 94 -2.41 5.85 20.78
C VAL A 94 -2.53 7.15 21.56
N LYS A 95 -1.65 7.35 22.55
CA LYS A 95 -1.60 8.60 23.30
C LYS A 95 -0.50 9.52 22.77
N GLY A 96 -0.73 10.82 22.83
CA GLY A 96 0.27 11.87 22.58
C GLY A 96 1.40 11.86 23.62
N GLU A 97 2.41 12.71 23.44
CA GLU A 97 3.56 12.78 24.34
C GLU A 97 3.16 13.14 25.77
N ASN A 98 2.16 14.01 25.95
CA ASN A 98 1.65 14.38 27.28
C ASN A 98 0.48 13.51 27.76
N GLY A 99 0.19 12.40 27.08
CA GLY A 99 -0.94 11.53 27.39
C GLY A 99 -2.28 11.98 26.79
N GLU A 100 -2.30 13.04 25.98
CA GLU A 100 -3.49 13.52 25.29
C GLU A 100 -3.97 12.56 24.17
N ASP A 101 -5.20 12.73 23.71
CA ASP A 101 -5.81 11.89 22.68
C ASP A 101 -5.43 12.28 21.25
N THR A 102 -4.61 13.31 21.05
CA THR A 102 -4.19 13.79 19.73
C THR A 102 -2.68 13.85 19.56
N PHE A 103 -2.21 13.80 18.32
CA PHE A 103 -0.81 14.03 18.00
C PHE A 103 -0.46 15.52 18.10
N GLU A 104 0.41 15.85 19.05
CA GLU A 104 0.91 17.21 19.25
C GLU A 104 1.99 17.58 18.22
N ARG A 105 2.87 16.62 17.92
CA ARG A 105 3.94 16.78 16.93
C ARG A 105 3.45 16.39 15.52
N PRO A 106 4.08 16.92 14.46
CA PRO A 106 3.81 16.46 13.10
C PRO A 106 4.06 14.96 12.95
N THR A 107 2.97 14.19 12.96
CA THR A 107 2.98 12.74 12.79
C THR A 107 2.46 12.37 11.41
N MET A 108 3.16 11.44 10.76
CA MET A 108 2.70 10.77 9.56
C MET A 108 1.98 9.47 9.92
N SER A 109 0.76 9.27 9.40
CA SER A 109 0.11 7.96 9.40
C SER A 109 0.39 7.24 8.09
N LEU A 110 0.97 6.05 8.17
CA LEU A 110 1.13 5.16 7.02
C LEU A 110 0.01 4.11 7.07
N ILE A 111 -0.92 4.16 6.13
CA ILE A 111 -2.08 3.27 6.07
C ILE A 111 -1.84 2.20 5.00
N ALA A 112 -1.70 0.95 5.45
CA ALA A 112 -1.49 -0.25 4.64
C ALA A 112 -2.50 -1.36 4.97
N GLY A 113 -3.71 -0.99 5.40
CA GLY A 113 -4.82 -1.89 5.69
C GLY A 113 -5.49 -2.46 4.45
N ARG A 114 -6.56 -3.24 4.66
CA ARG A 114 -7.43 -3.69 3.56
C ARG A 114 -8.09 -2.47 2.93
N THR A 115 -8.21 -2.47 1.61
CA THR A 115 -8.85 -1.36 0.87
C THR A 115 -10.22 -0.99 1.40
N SER A 116 -11.03 -1.98 1.82
CA SER A 116 -12.35 -1.78 2.42
C SER A 116 -12.32 -0.95 3.71
N ASP A 117 -11.24 -1.08 4.47
CA ASP A 117 -11.11 -0.49 5.79
C ASP A 117 -10.43 0.89 5.72
N ASN A 118 -9.63 1.12 4.68
CA ASN A 118 -8.85 2.34 4.49
C ASN A 118 -9.65 3.65 4.61
N PRO A 119 -10.89 3.80 4.10
CA PRO A 119 -11.66 5.02 4.29
C PRO A 119 -11.95 5.35 5.76
N MET A 120 -12.20 4.33 6.59
CA MET A 120 -12.42 4.50 8.03
C MET A 120 -11.09 4.80 8.73
N LEU A 121 -10.05 3.99 8.50
CA LEU A 121 -8.71 4.20 9.05
C LEU A 121 -8.16 5.60 8.73
N PHE A 122 -8.39 6.08 7.51
CA PHE A 122 -8.01 7.42 7.09
C PHE A 122 -8.71 8.50 7.93
N ARG A 123 -10.03 8.38 8.12
CA ARG A 123 -10.80 9.32 8.96
C ARG A 123 -10.30 9.35 10.39
N GLU A 124 -10.01 8.19 10.96
CA GLU A 124 -9.50 8.09 12.33
C GLU A 124 -8.10 8.72 12.45
N CYS A 125 -7.20 8.48 11.49
CA CYS A 125 -5.89 9.16 11.45
C CYS A 125 -6.02 10.68 11.37
N VAL A 126 -6.92 11.18 10.51
CA VAL A 126 -7.21 12.61 10.40
C VAL A 126 -7.72 13.17 11.73
N GLN A 127 -8.64 12.47 12.39
CA GLN A 127 -9.20 12.88 13.69
C GLN A 127 -8.15 12.87 14.80
N LYS A 128 -7.24 11.89 14.77
CA LYS A 128 -6.11 11.80 15.71
C LYS A 128 -5.09 12.92 15.56
N GLY A 129 -5.14 13.66 14.46
CA GLY A 129 -4.31 14.85 14.23
C GLY A 129 -3.16 14.65 13.25
N SER A 130 -3.14 13.55 12.49
CA SER A 130 -2.10 13.32 11.47
C SER A 130 -2.04 14.48 10.48
N LYS A 131 -0.82 14.98 10.23
CA LYS A 131 -0.59 16.08 9.27
C LYS A 131 -0.19 15.57 7.89
N LEU A 132 0.32 14.35 7.85
CA LEU A 132 0.81 13.65 6.67
C LEU A 132 0.16 12.26 6.67
N ILE A 133 -0.35 11.82 5.52
CA ILE A 133 -0.82 10.47 5.33
C ILE A 133 -0.09 9.86 4.14
N TYR A 134 0.55 8.71 4.35
CA TYR A 134 0.94 7.82 3.28
C TYR A 134 -0.14 6.73 3.17
N LEU A 135 -0.79 6.62 2.03
CA LEU A 135 -1.90 5.69 1.80
C LEU A 135 -1.51 4.67 0.72
N GLU A 136 -1.52 3.39 1.08
CA GLU A 136 -1.32 2.31 0.12
C GLU A 136 -2.42 2.25 -0.94
N LYS A 137 -2.04 1.78 -2.12
CA LYS A 137 -2.99 1.55 -3.23
C LYS A 137 -3.91 0.37 -2.91
N PRO A 138 -5.09 0.28 -3.53
CA PRO A 138 -5.78 1.28 -4.34
C PRO A 138 -6.45 2.41 -3.53
N GLY A 139 -6.09 2.57 -2.25
CA GLY A 139 -6.53 3.67 -1.39
C GLY A 139 -7.94 3.49 -0.83
N ALA A 140 -8.92 3.19 -1.69
CA ALA A 140 -10.30 2.90 -1.29
C ALA A 140 -11.04 2.05 -2.35
N PRO A 141 -12.20 1.44 -2.03
CA PRO A 141 -12.90 0.52 -2.94
C PRO A 141 -13.56 1.23 -4.12
N THR A 142 -13.94 2.50 -3.91
CA THR A 142 -14.66 3.32 -4.90
C THR A 142 -13.98 4.67 -5.14
N VAL A 143 -14.21 5.24 -6.33
CA VAL A 143 -13.77 6.60 -6.66
C VAL A 143 -14.45 7.63 -5.76
N LYS A 144 -15.70 7.40 -5.38
CA LYS A 144 -16.44 8.27 -4.45
C LYS A 144 -15.74 8.33 -3.09
N ASP A 145 -15.33 7.19 -2.54
CA ASP A 145 -14.61 7.15 -1.26
C ASP A 145 -13.28 7.92 -1.35
N LEU A 146 -12.52 7.77 -2.45
CA LEU A 146 -11.30 8.55 -2.68
C LEU A 146 -11.58 10.06 -2.77
N GLN A 147 -12.69 10.47 -3.41
CA GLN A 147 -13.11 11.87 -3.49
C GLN A 147 -13.52 12.42 -2.12
N ASP A 148 -14.24 11.64 -1.33
CA ASP A 148 -14.65 12.01 0.03
C ASP A 148 -13.41 12.15 0.95
N MET A 149 -12.47 11.20 0.87
CA MET A 149 -11.19 11.24 1.60
C MET A 149 -10.34 12.45 1.19
N ARG A 150 -10.24 12.75 -0.12
CA ARG A 150 -9.55 13.94 -0.62
C ARG A 150 -10.18 15.23 -0.10
N SER A 151 -11.52 15.32 -0.11
CA SER A 151 -12.24 16.51 0.36
C SER A 151 -12.00 16.74 1.85
N LEU A 152 -12.00 15.67 2.66
CA LEU A 152 -11.65 15.74 4.07
C LEU A 152 -10.19 16.20 4.28
N ALA A 153 -9.24 15.66 3.51
CA ALA A 153 -7.84 16.04 3.60
C ALA A 153 -7.64 17.53 3.31
N LEU A 154 -8.27 18.05 2.25
CA LEU A 154 -8.24 19.46 1.89
C LEU A 154 -8.86 20.34 2.98
N LEU A 155 -10.03 19.96 3.51
CA LEU A 155 -10.69 20.67 4.60
C LEU A 155 -9.82 20.75 5.86
N LYS A 156 -9.03 19.72 6.14
CA LYS A 156 -8.16 19.62 7.32
C LYS A 156 -6.72 20.08 7.08
N GLY A 157 -6.38 20.49 5.85
CA GLY A 157 -5.02 20.91 5.49
C GLY A 157 -3.98 19.79 5.58
N ILE A 158 -4.38 18.54 5.30
CA ILE A 158 -3.53 17.35 5.42
C ILE A 158 -2.94 17.01 4.06
N SER A 159 -1.64 16.71 4.03
CA SER A 159 -0.97 16.21 2.83
C SER A 159 -1.09 14.70 2.72
N VAL A 160 -1.49 14.21 1.55
CA VAL A 160 -1.68 12.79 1.28
C VAL A 160 -0.76 12.35 0.15
N TYR A 161 0.01 11.30 0.39
CA TYR A 161 0.88 10.61 -0.57
C TYR A 161 0.30 9.23 -0.86
N LEU A 162 0.19 8.85 -2.13
CA LEU A 162 -0.29 7.52 -2.54
C LEU A 162 0.88 6.62 -2.91
N GLY A 163 0.81 5.36 -2.48
CA GLY A 163 1.84 4.33 -2.66
C GLY A 163 1.99 3.79 -4.09
N TYR A 164 2.02 4.65 -5.12
CA TYR A 164 2.32 4.24 -6.50
C TYR A 164 3.82 4.09 -6.73
N ASN A 165 4.46 3.12 -6.07
CA ASN A 165 5.90 2.92 -6.08
C ASN A 165 6.53 2.88 -7.50
N LYS A 166 5.87 2.26 -8.50
CA LYS A 166 6.37 2.21 -9.88
C LYS A 166 6.56 3.60 -10.51
N ASN A 167 5.85 4.63 -10.04
CA ASN A 167 6.06 6.00 -10.54
C ASN A 167 7.44 6.54 -10.20
N VAL A 168 8.13 6.01 -9.18
CA VAL A 168 9.43 6.51 -8.71
C VAL A 168 10.56 5.50 -8.92
N THR A 169 10.31 4.40 -9.64
CA THR A 169 11.36 3.38 -9.85
C THR A 169 12.36 3.79 -10.94
N PRO A 170 13.67 3.50 -10.75
CA PRO A 170 14.69 3.86 -11.73
C PRO A 170 14.49 3.26 -13.12
N TYR A 171 13.92 2.05 -13.22
CA TYR A 171 13.74 1.39 -14.51
C TYR A 171 12.68 2.07 -15.38
N VAL A 172 11.63 2.64 -14.77
CA VAL A 172 10.62 3.43 -15.48
C VAL A 172 11.26 4.69 -16.04
N GLN A 173 12.03 5.41 -15.21
CA GLN A 173 12.70 6.64 -15.66
C GLN A 173 13.69 6.37 -16.79
N LYS A 174 14.52 5.32 -16.66
CA LYS A 174 15.44 4.91 -17.74
C LYS A 174 14.71 4.57 -19.04
N ALA A 175 13.56 3.89 -18.96
CA ALA A 175 12.76 3.56 -20.13
C ALA A 175 12.18 4.82 -20.81
N LEU A 176 11.66 5.76 -20.01
CA LEU A 176 11.15 7.04 -20.49
C LEU A 176 12.26 7.88 -21.14
N ASP A 177 13.42 7.99 -20.48
CA ASP A 177 14.58 8.72 -20.99
C ASP A 177 15.08 8.16 -22.32
N LEU A 178 15.11 6.83 -22.46
CA LEU A 178 15.51 6.17 -23.70
C LEU A 178 14.48 6.41 -24.80
N ALA A 179 13.19 6.26 -24.50
CA ALA A 179 12.11 6.48 -25.46
C ALA A 179 12.09 7.91 -26.01
N ASN A 180 12.42 8.91 -25.17
CA ASN A 180 12.50 10.31 -25.60
C ASN A 180 13.65 10.59 -26.58
N ARG A 181 14.63 9.69 -26.70
CA ARG A 181 15.81 9.85 -27.59
C ARG A 181 15.68 9.09 -28.91
N ILE A 182 14.68 8.23 -29.03
CA ILE A 182 14.49 7.35 -30.20
C ILE A 182 13.20 7.78 -30.90
N GLU A 183 13.32 8.17 -32.16
CA GLU A 183 12.15 8.47 -32.99
C GLU A 183 11.23 7.25 -33.08
N HIS A 184 9.92 7.47 -32.92
CA HIS A 184 8.90 6.41 -32.92
C HIS A 184 9.07 5.33 -31.83
N ALA A 185 9.78 5.60 -30.74
CA ALA A 185 9.84 4.68 -29.61
C ALA A 185 8.45 4.36 -29.05
N HIS A 186 8.23 3.09 -28.69
CA HIS A 186 7.03 2.63 -28.03
C HIS A 186 7.40 1.95 -26.71
N ILE A 187 6.76 2.37 -25.61
CA ILE A 187 6.95 1.75 -24.31
C ILE A 187 5.86 0.72 -24.07
N PHE A 188 6.28 -0.47 -23.65
CA PHE A 188 5.44 -1.58 -23.21
C PHE A 188 5.71 -1.88 -21.74
N PHE A 189 4.70 -1.69 -20.87
CA PHE A 189 4.80 -2.06 -19.46
C PHE A 189 4.28 -3.47 -19.23
N CYS A 190 5.18 -4.39 -18.90
CA CYS A 190 4.82 -5.75 -18.51
C CYS A 190 4.76 -5.87 -16.99
N HIS A 191 3.60 -6.22 -16.46
CA HIS A 191 3.44 -6.62 -15.07
C HIS A 191 3.40 -8.14 -14.96
N ASN A 192 4.26 -8.71 -14.12
CA ASN A 192 4.29 -10.13 -13.85
C ASN A 192 4.25 -10.37 -12.34
N ASN A 193 3.20 -11.04 -11.87
CA ASN A 193 3.11 -11.52 -10.49
C ASN A 193 3.50 -12.99 -10.45
N SER A 194 4.16 -13.41 -9.37
CA SER A 194 4.61 -14.80 -9.19
C SER A 194 3.51 -15.75 -8.71
N TYR A 195 2.24 -15.33 -8.75
CA TYR A 195 1.12 -16.16 -8.31
C TYR A 195 0.83 -17.26 -9.33
N THR A 196 0.64 -18.48 -8.84
CA THR A 196 0.14 -19.59 -9.66
C THR A 196 -1.39 -19.60 -9.67
N GLU A 197 -2.02 -20.42 -10.52
CA GLU A 197 -3.49 -20.56 -10.54
C GLU A 197 -4.04 -21.05 -9.19
N GLU A 198 -3.28 -21.86 -8.46
CA GLU A 198 -3.60 -22.37 -7.13
C GLU A 198 -3.59 -21.28 -6.05
N ASP A 199 -2.80 -20.21 -6.23
CA ASP A 199 -2.73 -19.07 -5.30
C ASP A 199 -3.92 -18.12 -5.47
N LEU A 200 -4.51 -18.07 -6.67
CA LEU A 200 -5.52 -17.09 -7.05
C LEU A 200 -6.74 -17.04 -6.12
N PRO A 201 -7.29 -18.15 -5.60
CA PRO A 201 -8.41 -18.11 -4.65
C PRO A 201 -8.10 -17.28 -3.39
N GLU A 202 -6.90 -17.41 -2.79
CA GLU A 202 -6.48 -16.58 -1.64
C GLU A 202 -6.30 -15.12 -2.07
N VAL A 203 -5.66 -14.90 -3.23
CA VAL A 203 -5.39 -13.55 -3.75
C VAL A 203 -6.69 -12.79 -3.97
N PHE A 204 -7.72 -13.40 -4.57
CA PHE A 204 -9.01 -12.76 -4.79
C PHE A 204 -9.81 -12.57 -3.51
N ALA A 205 -9.70 -13.49 -2.54
CA ALA A 205 -10.32 -13.30 -1.22
C ALA A 205 -9.73 -12.08 -0.49
N ARG A 206 -8.41 -11.85 -0.62
CA ARG A 206 -7.72 -10.70 -0.01
C ARG A 206 -7.86 -9.40 -0.82
N ASN A 207 -8.02 -9.50 -2.13
CA ASN A 207 -8.02 -8.38 -3.06
C ASN A 207 -9.29 -8.43 -3.94
N SER A 208 -10.44 -8.29 -3.29
CA SER A 208 -11.76 -8.39 -3.92
C SER A 208 -12.03 -7.34 -5.00
N GLU A 209 -11.18 -6.31 -5.12
CA GLU A 209 -11.28 -5.26 -6.14
C GLU A 209 -10.93 -5.77 -7.55
N GLY A 210 -10.26 -6.91 -7.63
CA GLY A 210 -9.86 -7.56 -8.87
C GLY A 210 -8.52 -7.08 -9.45
N MET A 211 -8.07 -7.76 -10.49
CA MET A 211 -6.75 -7.58 -11.11
C MET A 211 -6.55 -6.15 -11.59
N MET A 212 -7.56 -5.56 -12.24
CA MET A 212 -7.44 -4.21 -12.81
C MET A 212 -7.29 -3.12 -11.75
N LYS A 213 -8.06 -3.19 -10.66
CA LYS A 213 -8.05 -2.16 -9.62
C LYS A 213 -6.91 -2.33 -8.63
N ASN A 214 -6.49 -3.56 -8.36
CA ASN A 214 -5.45 -3.80 -7.35
C ASN A 214 -4.07 -4.05 -7.98
N MET A 215 -3.96 -4.92 -8.97
CA MET A 215 -2.66 -5.34 -9.52
C MET A 215 -2.16 -4.36 -10.58
N ALA A 216 -3.00 -4.06 -11.57
CA ALA A 216 -2.63 -3.19 -12.70
C ALA A 216 -2.62 -1.70 -12.35
N VAL A 217 -3.02 -1.31 -11.14
CA VAL A 217 -3.16 0.11 -10.78
C VAL A 217 -1.83 0.86 -10.81
N HIS A 218 -0.71 0.18 -10.58
CA HIS A 218 0.61 0.79 -10.72
C HIS A 218 0.90 1.15 -12.19
N GLU A 219 0.64 0.24 -13.12
CA GLU A 219 0.77 0.50 -14.55
C GLU A 219 -0.18 1.62 -14.99
N LEU A 220 -1.45 1.58 -14.55
CA LEU A 220 -2.42 2.63 -14.83
C LEU A 220 -1.95 4.00 -14.31
N ALA A 221 -1.34 4.05 -13.13
CA ALA A 221 -0.77 5.27 -12.58
C ALA A 221 0.38 5.82 -13.44
N LEU A 222 1.21 4.95 -14.03
CA LEU A 222 2.24 5.37 -15.00
C LEU A 222 1.61 6.01 -16.24
N LEU A 223 0.53 5.41 -16.77
CA LEU A 223 -0.15 5.93 -17.95
C LEU A 223 -0.71 7.33 -17.71
N VAL A 224 -1.30 7.55 -16.53
CA VAL A 224 -1.81 8.87 -16.11
C VAL A 224 -0.65 9.86 -15.97
N THR A 225 0.41 9.47 -15.26
CA THR A 225 1.51 10.36 -14.85
C THR A 225 2.39 10.78 -16.02
N TYR A 226 2.75 9.84 -16.90
CA TYR A 226 3.77 10.07 -17.93
C TYR A 226 3.21 10.17 -19.35
N PHE A 227 2.03 9.59 -19.60
CA PHE A 227 1.43 9.55 -20.93
C PHE A 227 0.19 10.44 -21.05
N GLY A 228 -0.21 11.14 -19.98
CA GLY A 228 -1.35 12.04 -19.98
C GLY A 228 -2.68 11.32 -20.21
N VAL A 229 -2.76 10.04 -19.86
CA VAL A 229 -3.97 9.24 -20.01
C VAL A 229 -4.97 9.64 -18.93
N THR A 230 -6.16 10.06 -19.37
CA THR A 230 -7.33 10.38 -18.55
C THR A 230 -8.57 9.98 -19.34
N VAL A 231 -9.74 9.89 -18.68
CA VAL A 231 -11.01 9.62 -19.37
C VAL A 231 -11.25 10.59 -20.54
N ASN A 232 -10.83 11.86 -20.39
CA ASN A 232 -11.06 12.89 -21.40
C ASN A 232 -10.02 12.90 -22.52
N THR A 233 -8.83 12.34 -22.29
CA THR A 233 -7.72 12.34 -23.26
C THR A 233 -7.62 11.04 -24.04
N ILE A 234 -8.30 9.97 -23.62
CA ILE A 234 -8.37 8.73 -24.41
C ILE A 234 -9.09 9.02 -25.74
N GLN A 235 -8.44 8.63 -26.84
CA GLN A 235 -9.04 8.55 -28.17
C GLN A 235 -9.45 7.10 -28.47
N GLU A 236 -8.59 6.15 -28.12
CA GLU A 236 -8.81 4.75 -28.41
C GLU A 236 -8.25 3.86 -27.30
N PHE A 237 -9.01 2.81 -26.95
CA PHE A 237 -8.62 1.76 -26.03
C PHE A 237 -8.79 0.40 -26.73
N LYS A 238 -7.67 -0.25 -27.06
CA LYS A 238 -7.64 -1.52 -27.81
C LYS A 238 -7.18 -2.65 -26.91
N VAL A 239 -8.06 -3.61 -26.63
CA VAL A 239 -7.70 -4.85 -25.94
C VAL A 239 -7.22 -5.89 -26.93
N ASN A 240 -6.08 -6.51 -26.65
CA ASN A 240 -5.61 -7.68 -27.40
C ASN A 240 -6.37 -8.92 -26.93
N LYS A 241 -7.32 -9.40 -27.73
CA LYS A 241 -8.18 -10.54 -27.38
C LYS A 241 -7.56 -11.92 -27.66
N SER A 242 -6.32 -11.98 -28.16
CA SER A 242 -5.64 -13.25 -28.35
C SER A 242 -5.39 -13.92 -27.00
N ARG A 243 -5.67 -15.23 -26.91
CA ARG A 243 -5.46 -16.03 -25.69
C ARG A 243 -4.00 -16.07 -25.23
N LEU A 244 -3.06 -15.75 -26.12
CA LEU A 244 -1.64 -15.61 -25.79
C LEU A 244 -1.35 -14.40 -24.89
N PHE A 245 -2.20 -13.36 -24.94
CA PHE A 245 -1.95 -12.10 -24.24
C PHE A 245 -3.03 -11.76 -23.21
N SER A 246 -4.27 -12.22 -23.43
CA SER A 246 -5.37 -11.98 -22.50
C SER A 246 -6.12 -13.27 -22.20
N GLU A 247 -6.39 -13.50 -20.92
CA GLU A 247 -7.10 -14.68 -20.43
C GLU A 247 -7.98 -14.28 -19.25
N LYS A 248 -9.23 -14.74 -19.29
CA LYS A 248 -10.23 -14.56 -18.23
C LYS A 248 -10.47 -15.91 -17.58
N LEU A 249 -10.36 -15.95 -16.26
CA LEU A 249 -10.63 -17.12 -15.45
C LEU A 249 -11.94 -16.96 -14.69
N ARG A 250 -12.52 -18.09 -14.30
CA ARG A 250 -13.61 -18.17 -13.33
C ARG A 250 -13.13 -19.03 -12.17
N ILE A 251 -12.96 -18.41 -11.01
CA ILE A 251 -12.30 -19.00 -9.86
C ILE A 251 -13.29 -19.11 -8.73
N ARG A 252 -13.32 -20.27 -8.09
CA ARG A 252 -14.09 -20.47 -6.87
C ARG A 252 -13.32 -19.81 -5.72
N ILE A 253 -13.99 -18.90 -5.02
CA ILE A 253 -13.45 -18.33 -3.78
C ILE A 253 -13.69 -19.38 -2.67
N PRO A 254 -12.70 -19.67 -1.80
CA PRO A 254 -12.89 -20.59 -0.69
C PRO A 254 -14.03 -20.11 0.21
N ASP A 255 -14.89 -21.03 0.63
CA ASP A 255 -16.12 -20.69 1.34
C ASP A 255 -15.82 -20.00 2.68
N SER A 256 -16.63 -18.99 3.04
CA SER A 256 -16.87 -18.74 4.46
C SER A 256 -17.72 -19.89 5.01
N PRO A 257 -17.45 -20.40 6.23
CA PRO A 257 -18.26 -21.46 6.79
C PRO A 257 -19.73 -21.00 6.82
N ASN A 258 -20.60 -21.71 6.07
CA ASN A 258 -22.05 -21.52 5.91
C ASN A 258 -22.55 -20.64 4.74
N THR A 259 -21.84 -20.53 3.61
CA THR A 259 -22.38 -19.87 2.40
C THR A 259 -22.29 -20.74 1.14
N ASN A 260 -23.22 -20.53 0.19
CA ASN A 260 -23.15 -21.11 -1.15
C ASN A 260 -21.81 -20.78 -1.83
N PRO A 261 -21.27 -21.68 -2.68
CA PRO A 261 -19.99 -21.47 -3.34
C PRO A 261 -20.01 -20.20 -4.19
N GLN A 262 -19.12 -19.27 -3.87
CA GLN A 262 -18.96 -18.02 -4.60
C GLN A 262 -17.92 -18.17 -5.70
N TYR A 263 -18.22 -17.64 -6.88
CA TYR A 263 -17.30 -17.60 -8.02
C TYR A 263 -17.02 -16.15 -8.39
N ILE A 264 -15.74 -15.83 -8.59
CA ILE A 264 -15.31 -14.58 -9.20
C ILE A 264 -14.87 -14.84 -10.63
N SER A 265 -15.13 -13.89 -11.53
CA SER A 265 -14.63 -13.93 -12.89
C SER A 265 -13.77 -12.70 -13.14
N ASP A 266 -12.48 -12.91 -13.37
CA ASP A 266 -11.50 -11.84 -13.58
C ASP A 266 -10.39 -12.30 -14.55
N PHE A 267 -9.50 -11.39 -14.91
CA PHE A 267 -8.37 -11.68 -15.78
C PHE A 267 -7.21 -12.32 -14.99
N SER A 268 -6.60 -13.36 -15.55
CA SER A 268 -5.27 -13.83 -15.16
C SER A 268 -4.18 -13.08 -15.91
N ARG A 269 -4.47 -12.69 -17.15
CA ARG A 269 -3.62 -11.89 -18.04
C ARG A 269 -4.49 -10.94 -18.85
N ILE A 270 -4.01 -9.73 -19.09
CA ILE A 270 -4.62 -8.80 -20.05
C ILE A 270 -3.52 -7.98 -20.72
N ALA A 271 -3.67 -7.74 -22.02
CA ALA A 271 -2.87 -6.76 -22.74
C ALA A 271 -3.78 -5.77 -23.46
N PHE A 272 -3.47 -4.48 -23.36
CA PHE A 272 -4.21 -3.43 -24.02
C PHE A 272 -3.28 -2.30 -24.47
N LYS A 273 -3.69 -1.55 -25.48
CA LYS A 273 -3.02 -0.35 -25.97
C LYS A 273 -3.97 0.83 -25.82
N ILE A 274 -3.43 1.95 -25.32
CA ILE A 274 -4.15 3.22 -25.24
C ILE A 274 -3.52 4.20 -26.21
N THR A 275 -4.36 4.88 -26.99
CA THR A 275 -4.00 6.03 -27.81
C THR A 275 -4.72 7.26 -27.27
N THR A 276 -3.97 8.32 -26.99
CA THR A 276 -4.53 9.60 -26.55
C THR A 276 -4.90 10.48 -27.76
N LYS A 277 -5.79 11.45 -27.55
CA LYS A 277 -6.17 12.47 -28.56
C LYS A 277 -4.99 13.31 -29.05
N ALA A 278 -3.90 13.38 -28.28
CA ALA A 278 -2.65 14.03 -28.67
C ALA A 278 -1.71 13.10 -29.48
N GLY A 279 -2.17 11.90 -29.87
CA GLY A 279 -1.40 10.94 -30.65
C GLY A 279 -0.40 10.10 -29.85
N LYS A 280 -0.21 10.34 -28.55
CA LYS A 280 0.65 9.49 -27.71
C LYS A 280 0.05 8.09 -27.55
N THR A 281 0.90 7.07 -27.64
CA THR A 281 0.50 5.67 -27.45
C THR A 281 1.33 4.98 -26.37
N VAL A 282 0.70 4.06 -25.65
CA VAL A 282 1.35 3.22 -24.63
C VAL A 282 0.64 1.87 -24.52
N SER A 283 1.36 0.84 -24.12
CA SER A 283 0.84 -0.54 -23.98
C SER A 283 1.28 -1.19 -22.69
#